data_AF-A0A200PTD8-F1
#
_entry.id   AF-A0A200PTD8-F1
#
_cell.length_a   1.000
_cell.length_b   1.000
_cell.length_c   1.000
_cell.angle_alpha   90.00
_cell.angle_beta   90.00
_cell.angle_gamma   90.00
#
_symmetry.space_group_name_H-M   'P 1'
#
loop_
_entity.id
_entity.type
_entity.pdbx_description
1 polymer ?
#
loop_
_entity_poly.entity_id
_entity_poly.type
_entity_poly.pdbx_seq_one_letter_code
_entity_poly.pdbx_strand_id
1 'polypeptide(L)'
;MYEYMDTTYGRTKGNAFSFHNLSFSVLVRGGYLTINTLVAALLPFLGDFISLTGAFSTFPLTFILANHMYLMVKKNNLTVPQKFWHWLNVCFFSFMSAAAGISAIRLILADSRTYHLFADL
;
A
#
# COMPACT_ATOMS: atom_id res chain seq x y z
N MET A 1 -2.54 -9.25 -9.18
CA MET A 1 -3.77 -9.56 -8.42
C MET A 1 -4.95 -9.86 -9.34
N TYR A 2 -5.21 -9.05 -10.38
CA TYR A 2 -6.26 -9.33 -11.38
C TYR A 2 -6.09 -10.67 -12.11
N GLU A 3 -4.87 -11.07 -12.47
CA GLU A 3 -4.60 -12.37 -13.12
C GLU A 3 -5.09 -13.56 -12.31
N TYR A 4 -4.90 -13.57 -10.99
CA TYR A 4 -5.35 -14.67 -10.13
C TYR A 4 -6.88 -14.80 -10.10
N MET A 5 -7.59 -13.67 -10.12
CA MET A 5 -9.04 -13.63 -10.10
C MET A 5 -9.62 -14.02 -11.48
N ASP A 6 -8.94 -13.64 -12.56
CA ASP A 6 -9.29 -14.00 -13.94
C ASP A 6 -9.03 -15.50 -14.22
N THR A 7 -7.95 -16.08 -13.66
CA THR A 7 -7.67 -17.52 -13.81
C THR A 7 -8.62 -18.40 -13.00
N THR A 8 -9.09 -17.92 -11.85
CA THR A 8 -9.94 -18.70 -10.93
C THR A 8 -11.42 -18.63 -11.29
N TYR A 9 -11.90 -17.46 -11.74
CA TYR A 9 -13.33 -17.24 -12.04
C TYR A 9 -13.63 -17.04 -13.54
N GLY A 10 -12.66 -16.61 -14.35
CA GLY A 10 -12.85 -16.30 -15.78
C GLY A 10 -12.58 -17.47 -16.74
N ARG A 11 -11.97 -18.57 -16.29
CA ARG A 11 -11.59 -19.68 -17.18
C ARG A 11 -12.73 -20.67 -17.44
N THR A 12 -13.92 -20.16 -17.78
CA THR A 12 -14.99 -20.96 -18.39
C THR A 12 -14.67 -21.16 -19.87
N LYS A 13 -13.98 -22.28 -20.18
CA LYS A 13 -13.76 -22.89 -21.51
C LYS A 13 -14.29 -22.07 -22.71
N GLY A 14 -13.54 -21.09 -23.21
CA GLY A 14 -13.93 -20.32 -24.40
C GLY A 14 -12.94 -19.22 -24.79
N ASN A 15 -13.03 -18.75 -26.05
CA ASN A 15 -12.20 -17.68 -26.63
C ASN A 15 -12.07 -16.46 -25.69
N ALA A 16 -10.89 -15.83 -25.67
CA ALA A 16 -10.59 -14.66 -24.83
C ALA A 16 -11.56 -13.47 -25.03
N PHE A 17 -12.24 -13.42 -26.18
CA PHE A 17 -13.25 -12.42 -26.55
C PHE A 17 -14.70 -12.90 -26.39
N SER A 18 -14.96 -13.98 -25.64
CA SER A 18 -16.33 -14.35 -25.30
C SER A 18 -17.00 -13.22 -24.51
N PHE A 19 -18.21 -12.83 -24.91
CA PHE A 19 -18.96 -11.71 -24.33
C PHE A 19 -19.10 -11.83 -22.80
N HIS A 20 -19.17 -13.07 -22.30
CA HIS A 20 -19.20 -13.38 -20.87
C HIS A 20 -17.89 -13.01 -20.16
N ASN A 21 -16.74 -13.32 -20.77
CA ASN A 21 -15.42 -13.05 -20.19
C ASN A 21 -15.07 -11.56 -20.23
N LEU A 22 -15.49 -10.88 -21.31
CA LEU A 22 -15.38 -9.42 -21.44
C LEU A 22 -16.24 -8.71 -20.39
N SER A 23 -17.51 -9.12 -20.24
CA SER A 23 -18.42 -8.56 -19.24
C SER A 23 -17.92 -8.79 -17.82
N PHE A 24 -17.42 -9.99 -17.49
CA PHE A 24 -16.84 -10.29 -16.19
C PHE A 24 -15.60 -9.43 -15.91
N SER A 25 -14.69 -9.31 -16.88
CA SER A 25 -13.50 -8.46 -16.76
C SER A 25 -13.86 -6.98 -16.54
N VAL A 26 -14.86 -6.46 -17.26
CA VAL A 26 -15.33 -5.08 -17.11
C VAL A 26 -16.06 -4.88 -15.78
N LEU A 27 -16.84 -5.84 -15.31
CA LEU A 27 -17.49 -5.79 -14.00
C LEU A 27 -16.49 -5.80 -12.86
N VAL A 28 -15.49 -6.68 -12.93
CA VAL A 28 -14.47 -6.80 -11.87
C VAL A 28 -13.54 -5.59 -11.88
N ARG A 29 -13.01 -5.19 -13.05
CA ARG A 29 -12.13 -4.02 -13.18
C ARG A 29 -12.88 -2.71 -12.95
N GLY A 30 -14.06 -2.59 -13.52
CA GLY A 30 -14.93 -1.41 -13.37
C GLY A 30 -15.47 -1.29 -11.96
N GLY A 31 -15.94 -2.37 -11.34
CA GLY A 31 -16.39 -2.38 -9.95
C GLY A 31 -15.27 -1.98 -8.99
N TYR A 32 -14.07 -2.55 -9.16
CA TYR A 32 -12.91 -2.15 -8.36
C TYR A 32 -12.53 -0.68 -8.57
N LEU A 33 -12.52 -0.20 -9.83
CA LEU A 33 -12.24 1.19 -10.14
C LEU A 33 -13.27 2.12 -9.50
N THR A 34 -14.57 1.83 -9.63
CA THR A 34 -15.65 2.64 -9.06
C THR A 34 -15.56 2.68 -7.54
N ILE A 35 -15.31 1.55 -6.87
CA ILE A 35 -15.13 1.52 -5.41
C ILE A 35 -13.91 2.35 -5.02
N ASN A 36 -12.77 2.19 -5.71
CA ASN A 36 -11.56 2.94 -5.43
C ASN A 36 -11.75 4.45 -5.63
N THR A 37 -12.40 4.85 -6.72
CA THR A 37 -12.72 6.26 -7.01
C THR A 37 -13.73 6.81 -6.01
N LEU A 38 -14.73 6.04 -5.60
CA LEU A 38 -15.71 6.44 -4.60
C LEU A 38 -15.03 6.65 -3.24
N VAL A 39 -14.16 5.73 -2.82
CA VAL A 39 -13.36 5.86 -1.59
C VAL A 39 -12.43 7.08 -1.70
N ALA A 40 -11.80 7.31 -2.84
CA ALA A 40 -10.95 8.48 -3.07
C ALA A 40 -11.72 9.81 -3.06
N ALA A 41 -12.95 9.83 -3.56
CA ALA A 41 -13.80 11.02 -3.58
C ALA A 41 -14.43 11.31 -2.20
N LEU A 42 -14.74 10.25 -1.43
CA LEU A 42 -15.32 10.34 -0.09
C LEU A 42 -14.28 10.59 1.00
N LEU A 43 -13.01 10.23 0.76
CA LEU A 43 -11.88 10.58 1.60
C LEU A 43 -11.15 11.80 1.02
N PRO A 44 -11.52 13.04 1.41
CA PRO A 44 -10.65 14.22 1.26
C PRO A 44 -9.19 14.00 1.65
N PHE A 45 -8.94 13.08 2.59
CA PHE A 45 -7.64 12.84 3.21
C PHE A 45 -6.92 11.64 2.58
N LEU A 46 -7.24 11.28 1.33
CA LEU A 46 -6.61 10.15 0.63
C LEU A 46 -5.08 10.22 0.71
N GLY A 47 -4.50 11.43 0.59
CA GLY A 47 -3.06 11.67 0.71
C GLY A 47 -2.46 11.24 2.06
N ASP A 48 -3.20 11.40 3.15
CA ASP A 48 -2.76 11.02 4.50
C ASP A 48 -2.84 9.51 4.71
N PHE A 49 -3.88 8.87 4.17
CA PHE A 49 -3.98 7.42 4.14
C PHE A 49 -2.89 6.77 3.30
N ILE A 50 -2.52 7.39 2.16
CA ILE A 50 -1.39 6.93 1.34
C ILE A 50 -0.09 7.08 2.12
N SER A 51 0.10 8.20 2.82
CA SER A 51 1.29 8.43 3.65
C SER A 51 1.38 7.46 4.84
N LEU A 52 0.27 7.18 5.52
CA LEU A 52 0.18 6.20 6.60
C LEU A 52 0.47 4.78 6.09
N THR A 53 -0.11 4.42 4.96
CA THR A 53 0.13 3.12 4.32
C THR A 53 1.58 2.98 3.88
N GLY A 54 2.18 4.03 3.33
CA GLY A 54 3.59 4.09 2.98
C GLY A 54 4.51 3.95 4.20
N ALA A 55 4.18 4.64 5.29
CA ALA A 55 4.87 4.53 6.58
C ALA A 55 4.89 3.07 7.07
N PHE A 56 3.74 2.40 7.04
CA PHE A 56 3.59 1.05 7.58
C PHE A 56 4.08 -0.07 6.63
N SER A 57 3.99 0.13 5.32
CA SER A 57 4.32 -0.90 4.31
C SER A 57 5.68 -0.66 3.67
N THR A 58 5.86 0.51 3.05
CA THR A 58 7.04 0.80 2.24
C THR A 58 8.29 0.89 3.09
N PHE A 59 8.28 1.65 4.19
CA PHE A 59 9.49 1.83 5.00
C PHE A 59 10.05 0.53 5.61
N PRO A 60 9.26 -0.33 6.28
CA PRO A 60 9.79 -1.58 6.78
C PRO A 60 10.15 -2.55 5.65
N LEU A 61 9.40 -2.57 4.55
CA LEU A 61 9.70 -3.48 3.45
C LEU A 61 10.96 -3.08 2.68
N THR A 62 11.20 -1.79 2.46
CA THR A 62 12.37 -1.31 1.68
C THR A 62 13.62 -1.16 2.53
N PHE A 63 13.51 -0.63 3.76
CA PHE A 63 14.68 -0.35 4.57
C PHE A 63 15.01 -1.46 5.56
N ILE A 64 14.02 -2.13 6.15
CA ILE A 64 14.29 -3.19 7.14
C ILE A 64 14.52 -4.53 6.44
N LEU A 65 13.60 -4.93 5.54
CA LEU A 65 13.70 -6.24 4.90
C LEU A 65 14.87 -6.32 3.89
N ALA A 66 15.10 -5.30 3.06
CA ALA A 66 16.20 -5.33 2.09
C ALA A 66 17.58 -5.39 2.78
N ASN A 67 17.77 -4.59 3.85
CA ASN A 67 19.00 -4.65 4.65
C ASN A 67 19.13 -6.00 5.38
N HIS A 68 18.04 -6.57 5.90
CA HIS A 68 18.05 -7.90 6.53
C HIS A 68 18.40 -9.01 5.53
N MET A 69 17.82 -9.01 4.33
CA MET A 69 18.15 -9.97 3.26
C MET A 69 19.61 -9.83 2.82
N TYR A 70 20.11 -8.60 2.65
CA TYR A 70 21.51 -8.36 2.28
C TYR A 70 22.48 -8.90 3.34
N LEU A 71 22.18 -8.68 4.63
CA LEU A 71 22.96 -9.22 5.75
C LEU A 71 22.88 -10.75 5.83
N MET A 72 21.72 -11.35 5.53
CA MET A 72 21.53 -12.80 5.52
C MET A 72 22.36 -13.48 4.42
N VAL A 73 22.47 -12.85 3.24
CA VAL A 73 23.26 -13.37 2.11
C VAL A 73 24.77 -13.21 2.33
N LYS A 74 25.23 -12.12 2.94
CA LYS A 74 26.66 -11.79 3.05
C LYS A 74 27.29 -12.10 4.42
N LYS A 75 26.63 -12.95 5.21
CA LYS A 75 26.90 -13.30 6.63
C LYS A 75 28.36 -13.64 6.98
N ASN A 76 29.19 -14.07 6.02
CA ASN A 76 30.58 -14.49 6.26
C ASN A 76 31.66 -13.42 5.99
N ASN A 77 31.32 -12.25 5.41
CA ASN A 77 32.31 -11.26 4.92
C ASN A 77 32.02 -9.81 5.36
N LEU A 78 31.29 -9.60 6.46
CA LEU A 78 30.83 -8.27 6.88
C LEU A 78 31.51 -7.81 8.17
N THR A 79 32.27 -6.70 8.09
CA THR A 79 32.95 -6.06 9.21
C THR A 79 31.94 -5.42 10.16
N VAL A 80 32.16 -5.53 11.48
CA VAL A 80 31.35 -4.95 12.58
C VAL A 80 30.83 -3.52 12.33
N PRO A 81 31.61 -2.55 11.79
CA PRO A 81 31.13 -1.19 11.51
C PRO A 81 30.03 -1.12 10.44
N GLN A 82 30.05 -1.98 9.41
CA GLN A 82 28.98 -2.01 8.39
C GLN A 82 27.66 -2.51 8.98
N LYS A 83 27.74 -3.47 9.90
CA LYS A 83 26.57 -4.00 10.61
C LYS A 83 25.93 -2.94 11.51
N PHE A 84 26.77 -2.16 12.20
CA PHE A 84 26.32 -1.02 13.01
C PHE A 84 25.69 0.09 12.16
N TRP A 85 26.27 0.42 11.00
CA TRP A 85 25.72 1.41 10.09
C TRP A 85 24.33 1.02 9.53
N HIS A 86 24.15 -0.25 9.18
CA HIS A 86 22.84 -0.76 8.75
C HIS A 86 21.81 -0.74 9.88
N TRP A 87 22.20 -1.11 11.10
CA TRP A 87 21.33 -1.04 12.27
C TRP A 87 20.91 0.39 12.61
N LEU A 88 21.84 1.35 12.52
CA LEU A 88 21.54 2.77 12.75
C LEU A 88 20.54 3.29 11.72
N ASN A 89 20.74 2.98 10.43
CA ASN A 89 19.78 3.34 9.37
C ASN A 89 18.41 2.72 9.65
N VAL A 90 18.34 1.44 10.00
CA VAL A 90 17.08 0.76 10.35
C VAL A 90 16.36 1.47 11.50
N CYS A 91 17.06 1.80 12.59
CA CYS A 91 16.47 2.52 13.71
C CYS A 91 15.97 3.91 13.31
N PHE A 92 16.76 4.65 12.52
CA PHE A 92 16.41 5.98 12.06
C PHE A 92 15.17 5.97 11.16
N PHE A 93 15.13 5.10 10.15
CA PHE A 93 13.98 4.98 9.25
C PHE A 93 12.73 4.45 9.95
N SER A 94 12.88 3.58 10.96
CA SER A 94 11.78 3.14 11.81
C SER A 94 11.18 4.30 12.60
N PHE A 95 12.01 5.13 13.23
CA PHE A 95 11.54 6.31 13.94
C PHE A 95 10.85 7.31 13.00
N MET A 96 11.41 7.53 11.80
CA MET A 96 10.84 8.41 10.79
C MET A 96 9.48 7.90 10.29
N SER A 97 9.34 6.59 10.10
CA SER A 97 8.05 5.94 9.78
C SER A 97 7.02 6.12 10.89
N ALA A 98 7.40 5.93 12.16
CA ALA A 98 6.50 6.14 13.29
C ALA A 98 6.03 7.60 13.37
N ALA A 99 6.95 8.57 13.22
CA ALA A 99 6.61 10.00 13.20
C ALA A 99 5.67 10.36 12.05
N ALA A 100 5.93 9.83 10.84
CA ALA A 100 5.06 10.02 9.68
C ALA A 100 3.67 9.41 9.90
N GLY A 101 3.59 8.22 10.49
CA GLY A 101 2.32 7.58 10.85
C GLY A 101 1.51 8.38 11.86
N ILE A 102 2.16 8.87 12.93
CA ILE A 102 1.51 9.71 13.95
C ILE A 102 1.02 11.02 13.32
N SER A 103 1.80 11.64 12.44
CA SER A 103 1.42 12.86 11.73
C SER A 103 0.19 12.62 10.84
N ALA A 104 0.19 11.54 10.07
CA ALA A 104 -0.94 11.19 9.20
C ALA A 104 -2.22 10.89 10.02
N ILE A 105 -2.12 10.15 11.13
CA ILE A 105 -3.27 9.89 12.02
C ILE A 105 -3.82 11.21 12.59
N ARG A 106 -2.95 12.12 13.03
CA ARG A 106 -3.39 13.41 13.57
C ARG A 106 -4.10 14.24 12.50
N LEU A 107 -3.58 14.24 11.27
CA LEU A 107 -4.17 14.97 10.16
C LEU A 107 -5.55 14.37 9.83
N ILE A 108 -5.66 13.06 9.66
CA ILE A 108 -6.94 12.35 9.47
C ILE A 108 -7.96 12.70 10.58
N LEU A 109 -7.54 12.74 11.85
CA LEU A 109 -8.44 13.07 12.97
C LEU A 109 -8.89 14.53 12.97
N ALA A 110 -7.98 15.46 12.65
CA ALA A 110 -8.31 16.89 12.56
C ALA A 110 -9.27 17.14 11.40
N ASP A 111 -9.00 16.51 10.28
CA ASP A 111 -9.68 16.75 9.03
C ASP A 111 -11.05 16.03 9.00
N SER A 112 -11.16 14.87 9.67
CA SER A 112 -12.44 14.20 9.96
C SER A 112 -13.38 15.01 10.87
N ARG A 113 -12.88 15.98 11.65
CA ARG A 113 -13.72 16.85 12.49
C ARG A 113 -14.34 18.01 11.70
N THR A 114 -13.69 18.43 10.62
CA THR A 114 -14.15 19.49 9.71
C THR A 114 -15.00 18.96 8.55
N TYR A 115 -15.05 17.65 8.35
CA TYR A 115 -15.81 17.04 7.27
C TYR A 115 -17.28 16.81 7.60
N HIS A 116 -18.13 17.70 7.12
CA HIS A 116 -19.54 17.40 6.89
C HIS A 116 -19.62 16.60 5.60
N LEU A 117 -19.81 15.28 5.70
CA LEU A 117 -19.90 14.36 4.54
C LEU A 117 -20.95 14.79 3.50
N PHE A 118 -21.88 15.65 3.89
CA PHE A 118 -22.81 16.39 3.04
C PHE A 118 -23.12 17.73 3.72
N ALA A 119 -22.25 18.73 3.60
CA ALA A 119 -22.70 20.11 3.84
C ALA A 119 -23.43 20.55 2.57
N ASP A 120 -24.75 20.68 2.68
CA ASP A 120 -25.73 21.04 1.64
C ASP A 120 -26.37 19.86 0.89
N LEU A 121 -27.39 19.29 1.54
CA LEU A 121 -28.61 18.76 0.92
C LEU A 121 -29.80 19.31 1.71
#